data_AF-A0A3Q0FIQ1-F1
#
_entry.id   AF-A0A3Q0FIQ1-F1
#
_cell.length_a   1.000
_cell.length_b   1.000
_cell.length_c   1.000
_cell.angle_alpha   90.00
_cell.angle_beta   90.00
_cell.angle_gamma   90.00
#
_symmetry.space_group_name_H-M   'P 1'
#
loop_
_entity.id
_entity.type
_entity.pdbx_description
1 polymer ?
#
loop_
_entity_poly.entity_id
_entity_poly.type
_entity_poly.pdbx_seq_one_letter_code
_entity_poly.pdbx_strand_id
1 'polypeptide(L)'
;MEKHQAFARALARKNQRSGHVTIPSSSTAIPTSFAPPPPLSASKTDDSKPIVISSAPKTKGRKRSAQEKTPSPTKRKRNSDALLTGPLDPNIHVSDRLEFNLTPEEREPFKKLTPSKASDMAYELLSRAGICLNYDVGTTKPLLVSELEISNKKLEKPQEDVALLTEGLEKANKKAEDDRAKAAASLLKSQNEVKRLQQSVDSLSLSLQQSSNQIKQLTSKKAATIADRDKSLVDFATLEDELCEERQRGFEQGIAQCHYFFKCPLQHEGFHIMKILVDGQLVDISPQPSTEVASAPDQAAPNDAPLVPDTTED
;
A
#
# COMPACT_ATOMS: atom_id res chain seq x y z
N MET A 1 9.62 41.88 -14.91
CA MET A 1 10.35 41.08 -15.92
C MET A 1 11.15 39.89 -15.36
N GLU A 2 11.49 39.84 -14.05
CA GLU A 2 12.25 38.72 -13.47
C GLU A 2 11.58 37.33 -13.55
N LYS A 3 10.25 37.26 -13.45
CA LYS A 3 9.53 35.96 -13.45
C LYS A 3 9.72 35.17 -14.76
N HIS A 4 9.95 35.85 -15.89
CA HIS A 4 10.21 35.18 -17.17
C HIS A 4 11.66 34.67 -17.28
N GLN A 5 12.60 35.30 -16.58
CA GLN A 5 14.00 34.88 -16.59
C GLN A 5 14.21 33.57 -15.79
N ALA A 6 13.45 33.37 -14.70
CA ALA A 6 13.50 32.13 -13.93
C ALA A 6 12.98 30.92 -14.75
N PHE A 7 11.92 31.11 -15.54
CA PHE A 7 11.36 30.07 -16.40
C PHE A 7 12.32 29.67 -17.54
N ALA A 8 12.98 30.64 -18.17
CA ALA A 8 13.98 30.38 -19.21
C ALA A 8 15.19 29.59 -18.66
N ARG A 9 15.67 29.92 -17.44
CA ARG A 9 16.77 29.20 -16.79
C ARG A 9 16.38 27.78 -16.38
N ALA A 10 15.13 27.53 -16.01
CA ALA A 10 14.63 26.19 -15.68
C ALA A 10 14.59 25.26 -16.92
N LEU A 11 14.17 25.79 -18.08
CA LEU A 11 14.16 25.04 -19.34
C LEU A 11 15.57 24.72 -19.84
N ALA A 12 16.53 25.66 -19.71
CA ALA A 12 17.91 25.44 -20.13
C ALA A 12 18.60 24.29 -19.37
N ARG A 13 18.24 24.06 -18.10
CA ARG A 13 18.82 22.97 -17.28
C ARG A 13 18.27 21.58 -17.63
N LYS A 14 17.13 21.49 -18.32
CA LYS A 14 16.53 20.20 -18.71
C LYS A 14 17.28 19.52 -19.85
N ASN A 15 18.00 20.28 -20.67
CA ASN A 15 18.67 19.77 -21.88
C ASN A 15 20.11 19.26 -21.65
N GLN A 16 20.70 19.41 -20.45
CA GLN A 16 22.07 18.95 -20.16
C GLN A 16 22.17 17.59 -19.45
N ARG A 17 21.05 16.90 -19.20
CA ARG A 17 21.05 15.57 -18.54
C ARG A 17 20.78 14.37 -19.46
N SER A 18 20.68 14.59 -20.78
CA SER A 18 20.54 13.49 -21.75
C SER A 18 21.92 12.99 -22.20
N GLY A 19 22.62 12.32 -21.28
CA GLY A 19 23.78 11.50 -21.62
C GLY A 19 23.34 10.27 -22.43
N HIS A 20 23.57 10.35 -23.74
CA HIS A 20 24.13 9.29 -24.58
C HIS A 20 23.63 7.84 -24.33
N VAL A 21 22.50 7.48 -24.93
CA VAL A 21 22.23 6.09 -25.32
C VAL A 21 22.05 6.07 -26.83
N THR A 22 23.04 5.48 -27.51
CA THR A 22 23.06 5.23 -28.94
C THR A 22 22.01 4.19 -29.30
N ILE A 23 21.05 4.54 -30.15
CA ILE A 23 20.18 3.57 -30.85
C ILE A 23 20.19 3.96 -32.34
N PRO A 24 20.41 3.01 -33.26
CA PRO A 24 20.66 3.31 -34.65
C PRO A 24 19.39 3.71 -35.40
N SER A 25 19.62 4.52 -36.43
CA SER A 25 18.67 4.88 -37.48
C SER A 25 17.98 3.67 -38.08
N SER A 26 16.67 3.79 -38.27
CA SER A 26 15.98 3.18 -39.40
C SER A 26 14.81 4.06 -39.82
N SER A 27 14.97 4.64 -41.01
CA SER A 27 13.88 5.07 -41.89
C SER A 27 12.89 3.92 -42.04
N THR A 28 11.57 4.18 -42.06
CA THR A 28 10.63 3.63 -43.05
C THR A 28 9.23 4.22 -42.85
N ALA A 29 8.74 4.83 -43.94
CA ALA A 29 7.38 4.99 -44.43
C ALA A 29 6.15 4.93 -43.48
N ILE A 30 5.32 5.96 -43.66
CA ILE A 30 3.88 5.99 -43.39
C ILE A 30 3.17 4.90 -44.21
N PRO A 31 2.19 4.19 -43.63
CA PRO A 31 0.94 4.03 -44.37
C PRO A 31 -0.29 4.35 -43.51
N THR A 32 -1.10 5.25 -44.06
CA THR A 32 -2.51 5.46 -43.74
C THR A 32 -3.30 4.20 -44.03
N SER A 33 -4.00 3.66 -43.04
CA SER A 33 -5.05 2.64 -43.24
C SER A 33 -5.98 2.61 -42.04
N PHE A 34 -7.19 3.13 -42.22
CA PHE A 34 -8.33 2.97 -41.34
C PHE A 34 -8.79 1.50 -41.34
N ALA A 35 -8.89 0.89 -40.16
CA ALA A 35 -9.65 -0.34 -39.93
C ALA A 35 -10.36 -0.29 -38.55
N PRO A 36 -11.57 -0.84 -38.42
CA PRO A 36 -12.40 -0.76 -37.21
C PRO A 36 -11.95 -1.78 -36.13
N PRO A 37 -12.36 -1.61 -34.87
CA PRO A 37 -11.95 -2.50 -33.77
C PRO A 37 -12.67 -3.87 -33.84
N PRO A 38 -12.03 -4.96 -33.36
CA PRO A 38 -12.65 -6.28 -33.30
C PRO A 38 -13.65 -6.38 -32.13
N PRO A 39 -14.63 -7.30 -32.20
CA PRO A 39 -15.62 -7.48 -31.15
C PRO A 39 -15.05 -8.22 -29.94
N LEU A 40 -15.43 -7.75 -28.76
CA LEU A 40 -15.17 -8.38 -27.46
C LEU A 40 -15.84 -9.76 -27.40
N SER A 41 -15.03 -10.82 -27.44
CA SER A 41 -15.47 -12.16 -27.06
C SER A 41 -15.51 -12.28 -25.54
N ALA A 42 -16.73 -12.31 -25.01
CA ALA A 42 -17.02 -12.67 -23.63
C ALA A 42 -16.68 -14.15 -23.38
N SER A 43 -15.72 -14.43 -22.50
CA SER A 43 -15.60 -15.73 -21.84
C SER A 43 -16.38 -15.67 -20.53
N LYS A 44 -17.46 -16.47 -20.47
CA LYS A 44 -18.10 -16.93 -19.24
C LYS A 44 -17.34 -18.15 -18.71
N THR A 45 -17.77 -18.62 -17.53
CA THR A 45 -17.35 -19.80 -16.75
C THR A 45 -15.99 -19.68 -16.06
N ASP A 46 -15.81 -20.05 -14.80
CA ASP A 46 -16.71 -20.58 -13.78
C ASP A 46 -15.96 -20.49 -12.42
N ASP A 47 -16.72 -20.65 -11.36
CA ASP A 47 -16.34 -20.79 -9.95
C ASP A 47 -14.88 -21.19 -9.62
N SER A 48 -14.25 -20.39 -8.75
CA SER A 48 -13.29 -20.89 -7.75
C SER A 48 -13.19 -19.97 -6.54
N LYS A 49 -13.38 -20.61 -5.38
CA LYS A 49 -13.59 -20.11 -4.00
C LYS A 49 -12.51 -19.18 -3.42
N PRO A 50 -12.85 -18.44 -2.35
CA PRO A 50 -11.93 -17.54 -1.65
C PRO A 50 -10.88 -18.30 -0.83
N ILE A 51 -9.61 -17.91 -0.97
CA ILE A 51 -8.53 -18.34 -0.09
C ILE A 51 -8.65 -17.56 1.23
N VAL A 52 -9.29 -18.20 2.21
CA VAL A 52 -9.32 -17.75 3.60
C VAL A 52 -8.06 -18.22 4.30
N ILE A 53 -7.33 -17.26 4.87
CA ILE A 53 -6.22 -17.44 5.79
C ILE A 53 -6.76 -18.12 7.06
N SER A 54 -6.22 -19.29 7.41
CA SER A 54 -6.40 -19.89 8.74
C SER A 54 -5.05 -20.03 9.42
N SER A 55 -4.90 -19.25 10.48
CA SER A 55 -3.94 -19.41 11.57
C SER A 55 -4.41 -20.50 12.53
N ALA A 56 -3.50 -21.40 12.94
CA ALA A 56 -3.28 -21.88 14.31
C ALA A 56 -2.58 -23.26 14.32
N PRO A 57 -1.55 -23.45 15.17
CA PRO A 57 -0.85 -24.73 15.31
C PRO A 57 -1.63 -25.64 16.29
N LYS A 58 -2.15 -26.77 15.79
CA LYS A 58 -2.69 -27.82 16.67
C LYS A 58 -1.59 -28.80 17.06
N THR A 59 -1.04 -28.54 18.24
CA THR A 59 -0.42 -29.54 19.12
C THR A 59 -1.47 -30.61 19.50
N LYS A 60 -1.21 -31.88 19.15
CA LYS A 60 -1.57 -33.10 19.90
C LYS A 60 -1.43 -34.32 18.98
N GLY A 61 -0.21 -34.84 18.91
CA GLY A 61 0.10 -36.14 18.33
C GLY A 61 0.83 -37.00 19.36
N ARG A 62 0.18 -37.30 20.48
CA ARG A 62 0.61 -38.29 21.48
C ARG A 62 0.60 -39.67 20.82
N LYS A 63 1.70 -40.08 20.19
CA LYS A 63 1.93 -41.46 19.73
C LYS A 63 2.85 -42.17 20.72
N ARG A 64 2.16 -42.92 21.59
CA ARG A 64 2.54 -44.19 22.25
C ARG A 64 4.04 -44.53 22.23
N SER A 65 4.65 -44.43 23.40
CA SER A 65 5.80 -45.27 23.76
C SER A 65 5.40 -46.74 23.55
N ALA A 66 6.19 -47.45 22.75
CA ALA A 66 6.15 -48.90 22.68
C ALA A 66 6.61 -49.40 24.05
N GLN A 67 5.65 -49.82 24.87
CA GLN A 67 5.89 -50.52 26.12
C GLN A 67 6.51 -51.87 25.76
N GLU A 68 7.84 -51.95 25.86
CA GLU A 68 8.57 -53.21 25.84
C GLU A 68 7.96 -54.15 26.87
N LYS A 69 7.32 -55.21 26.38
CA LYS A 69 6.89 -56.33 27.19
C LYS A 69 8.15 -57.08 27.61
N THR A 70 8.63 -56.81 28.81
CA THR A 70 9.61 -57.65 29.49
C THR A 70 8.98 -59.03 29.71
N PRO A 71 9.50 -60.12 29.13
CA PRO A 71 9.01 -61.45 29.44
C PRO A 71 9.39 -61.80 30.88
N SER A 72 8.41 -62.25 31.66
CA SER A 72 8.64 -62.72 33.02
C SER A 72 9.64 -63.90 33.02
N PRO A 73 10.60 -63.94 33.94
CA PRO A 73 11.55 -65.05 34.00
C PRO A 73 10.81 -66.33 34.45
N THR A 74 10.86 -67.34 33.60
CA THR A 74 10.47 -68.72 33.91
C THR A 74 11.20 -69.21 35.16
N LYS A 75 10.45 -69.73 36.14
CA LYS A 75 10.97 -70.39 37.35
C LYS A 75 12.02 -71.44 36.94
N ARG A 76 13.30 -71.12 37.14
CA ARG A 76 14.40 -72.06 36.92
C ARG A 76 14.28 -73.19 37.94
N LYS A 77 14.05 -74.39 37.43
CA LYS A 77 14.15 -75.66 38.14
C LYS A 77 15.58 -75.76 38.69
N ARG A 78 15.70 -75.95 40.01
CA ARG A 78 16.98 -76.13 40.71
C ARG A 78 17.52 -77.50 40.27
N ASN A 79 18.32 -77.51 39.20
CA ASN A 79 19.08 -78.68 38.80
C ASN A 79 20.31 -78.74 39.70
N SER A 80 20.14 -79.44 40.82
CA SER A 80 21.20 -79.89 41.71
C SER A 80 21.76 -81.20 41.17
N ASP A 81 22.53 -81.15 40.08
CA ASP A 81 23.45 -82.24 39.74
C ASP A 81 24.40 -81.84 38.61
N ALA A 82 25.61 -82.38 38.69
CA ALA A 82 26.79 -82.25 37.84
C ALA A 82 27.72 -81.05 38.14
N LEU A 83 28.88 -81.41 38.68
CA LEU A 83 30.05 -80.59 38.96
C LEU A 83 30.50 -79.77 37.74
N LEU A 84 30.86 -78.51 38.02
CA LEU A 84 31.34 -77.48 37.09
C LEU A 84 32.61 -77.91 36.33
N THR A 85 32.45 -78.72 35.30
CA THR A 85 33.56 -79.09 34.38
C THR A 85 33.43 -78.44 32.99
N GLY A 86 32.51 -77.47 32.84
CA GLY A 86 32.30 -76.73 31.59
C GLY A 86 32.41 -75.22 31.76
N PRO A 87 32.51 -74.45 30.65
CA PRO A 87 32.51 -72.98 30.68
C PRO A 87 31.28 -72.47 31.42
N LEU A 88 31.50 -71.59 32.41
CA LEU A 88 30.41 -70.94 33.15
C LEU A 88 29.56 -70.11 32.17
N ASP A 89 28.24 -70.31 32.20
CA ASP A 89 27.29 -69.48 31.46
C ASP A 89 27.44 -68.01 31.92
N PRO A 90 27.75 -67.06 31.02
CA PRO A 90 27.95 -65.65 31.34
C PRO A 90 26.77 -64.99 32.07
N ASN A 91 25.56 -65.57 31.97
CA ASN A 91 24.37 -65.05 32.64
C ASN A 91 24.19 -65.54 34.08
N ILE A 92 25.04 -66.46 34.56
CA ILE A 92 24.99 -66.96 35.94
C ILE A 92 25.93 -66.11 36.79
N HIS A 93 25.37 -65.23 37.62
CA HIS A 93 26.15 -64.47 38.57
C HIS A 93 26.61 -65.39 39.70
N VAL A 94 27.92 -65.48 39.94
CA VAL A 94 28.51 -66.33 40.98
C VAL A 94 27.95 -65.97 42.38
N SER A 95 27.55 -64.71 42.57
CA SER A 95 26.88 -64.21 43.78
C SER A 95 25.56 -64.91 44.10
N ASP A 96 24.81 -65.36 43.09
CA ASP A 96 23.50 -66.00 43.29
C ASP A 96 23.61 -67.46 43.76
N ARG A 97 24.84 -68.01 43.77
CA ARG A 97 25.15 -69.39 44.18
C ARG A 97 25.99 -69.49 45.45
N LEU A 98 26.27 -68.37 46.10
CA LEU A 98 27.04 -68.29 47.34
C LEU A 98 26.20 -68.69 48.57
N GLU A 99 25.39 -69.74 48.47
CA GLU A 99 24.86 -70.43 49.66
C GLU A 99 25.99 -71.33 50.19
N PHE A 100 26.59 -70.98 51.33
CA PHE A 100 27.68 -71.74 51.98
C PHE A 100 27.28 -73.13 52.53
N ASN A 101 26.20 -73.71 52.00
CA ASN A 101 25.69 -75.00 52.40
C ASN A 101 26.43 -76.11 51.64
N LEU A 102 27.72 -76.30 51.96
CA LEU A 102 28.48 -77.46 51.46
C LEU A 102 27.76 -78.75 51.86
N THR A 103 27.51 -79.63 50.89
CA THR A 103 26.99 -80.98 51.13
C THR A 103 27.98 -81.79 51.98
N PRO A 104 27.53 -82.77 52.78
CA PRO A 104 28.43 -83.57 53.61
C PRO A 104 29.55 -84.26 52.81
N GLU A 105 29.30 -84.61 51.55
CA GLU A 105 30.27 -85.15 50.60
C GLU A 105 31.31 -84.11 50.17
N GLU A 106 30.89 -82.86 49.92
CA GLU A 106 31.81 -81.74 49.59
C GLU A 106 32.63 -81.29 50.81
N ARG A 107 32.22 -81.61 52.04
CA ARG A 107 32.97 -81.29 53.27
C ARG A 107 34.10 -82.27 53.57
N GLU A 108 34.03 -83.50 53.07
CA GLU A 108 35.05 -84.55 53.33
C GLU A 108 36.49 -84.13 53.00
N PRO A 109 36.79 -83.47 51.85
CA PRO A 109 38.13 -82.96 51.55
C PRO A 109 38.63 -81.93 52.56
N PHE A 110 37.74 -81.10 53.11
CA PHE A 110 38.08 -80.05 54.07
C PHE A 110 38.33 -80.59 55.48
N LYS A 111 37.74 -81.74 55.86
CA LYS A 111 37.99 -82.39 57.17
C LYS A 111 39.45 -82.84 57.34
N LYS A 112 40.13 -83.16 56.24
CA LYS A 112 41.55 -83.56 56.23
C LYS A 112 42.50 -82.37 56.10
N LEU A 113 41.96 -81.16 55.94
CA LEU A 113 42.74 -79.94 55.73
C LEU A 113 42.92 -79.21 57.05
N THR A 114 44.18 -78.94 57.43
CA THR A 114 44.44 -78.14 58.63
C THR A 114 44.05 -76.67 58.38
N PRO A 115 43.63 -75.91 59.40
CA PRO A 115 43.24 -74.51 59.25
C PRO A 115 44.31 -73.64 58.57
N SER A 116 45.59 -73.87 58.89
CA SER A 116 46.72 -73.17 58.25
C SER A 116 46.75 -73.42 56.75
N LYS A 117 46.64 -74.70 56.32
CA LYS A 117 46.69 -75.08 54.91
C LYS A 117 45.47 -74.58 54.12
N ALA A 118 44.29 -74.55 54.76
CA ALA A 118 43.09 -73.96 54.17
C ALA A 118 43.26 -72.44 53.95
N SER A 119 43.84 -71.73 54.93
CA SER A 119 44.13 -70.30 54.83
C SER A 119 45.15 -70.00 53.74
N ASP A 120 46.24 -70.79 53.65
CA ASP A 120 47.27 -70.62 52.62
C ASP A 120 46.69 -70.79 51.20
N MET A 121 45.87 -71.84 51.00
CA MET A 121 45.19 -72.07 49.73
C MET A 121 44.21 -70.94 49.38
N ALA A 122 43.45 -70.43 50.36
CA ALA A 122 42.53 -69.32 50.15
C ALA A 122 43.30 -68.04 49.77
N TYR A 123 44.44 -67.78 50.41
CA TYR A 123 45.29 -66.63 50.11
C TYR A 123 45.91 -66.74 48.71
N GLU A 124 46.36 -67.93 48.31
CA GLU A 124 46.86 -68.19 46.96
C GLU A 124 45.78 -67.96 45.91
N LEU A 125 44.57 -68.49 46.14
CA LEU A 125 43.41 -68.29 45.26
C LEU A 125 43.06 -66.82 45.12
N LEU A 126 43.00 -66.09 46.24
CA LEU A 126 42.69 -64.66 46.24
C LEU A 126 43.78 -63.85 45.50
N SER A 127 45.05 -64.23 45.69
CA SER A 127 46.18 -63.60 44.99
C SER A 127 46.11 -63.83 43.48
N ARG A 128 45.84 -65.07 43.04
CA ARG A 128 45.67 -65.41 41.61
C ARG A 128 44.45 -64.69 41.01
N ALA A 129 43.33 -64.64 41.71
CA ALA A 129 42.14 -63.91 41.27
C ALA A 129 42.43 -62.41 41.14
N GLY A 130 43.15 -61.83 42.09
CA GLY A 130 43.61 -60.44 42.04
C GLY A 130 44.51 -60.17 40.83
N ILE A 131 45.43 -61.08 40.49
CA ILE A 131 46.28 -60.97 39.29
C ILE A 131 45.44 -61.04 38.01
N CYS A 132 44.48 -61.97 37.91
CA CYS A 132 43.60 -62.07 36.74
C CYS A 132 42.75 -60.80 36.55
N LEU A 133 42.16 -60.26 37.62
CA LEU A 133 41.41 -59.00 37.57
C LEU A 133 42.31 -57.83 37.16
N ASN A 134 43.51 -57.73 37.72
CA ASN A 134 44.46 -56.68 37.36
C ASN A 134 44.98 -56.83 35.92
N TYR A 135 45.13 -58.04 35.42
CA TYR A 135 45.49 -58.30 34.03
C TYR A 135 44.36 -57.88 33.08
N ASP A 136 43.12 -58.25 33.38
CA ASP A 136 41.96 -57.92 32.54
C ASP A 136 41.71 -56.41 32.54
N VAL A 137 41.75 -55.78 33.72
CA VAL A 137 41.68 -54.33 33.89
C VAL A 137 42.89 -53.63 33.23
N GLY A 138 44.09 -54.20 33.33
CA GLY A 138 45.32 -53.63 32.76
C GLY A 138 45.41 -53.75 31.24
N THR A 139 44.79 -54.77 30.64
CA THR A 139 44.81 -55.02 29.18
C THR A 139 43.65 -54.36 28.45
N THR A 140 42.48 -54.23 29.06
CA THR A 140 41.31 -53.57 28.46
C THR A 140 41.35 -52.05 28.56
N LYS A 141 41.89 -51.49 29.66
CA LYS A 141 41.99 -50.03 29.84
C LYS A 141 42.72 -49.30 28.70
N PRO A 142 43.90 -49.73 28.24
CA PRO A 142 44.62 -49.04 27.16
C PRO A 142 43.86 -49.05 25.83
N LEU A 143 43.18 -50.17 25.52
CA LEU A 143 42.33 -50.30 24.33
C LEU A 143 41.15 -49.32 24.37
N LEU A 144 40.42 -49.28 25.49
CA LEU A 144 39.29 -48.35 25.67
C LEU A 144 39.73 -46.88 25.62
N VAL A 145 40.90 -46.55 26.18
CA VAL A 145 41.47 -45.19 26.10
C VAL A 145 41.80 -44.81 24.66
N SER A 146 42.39 -45.72 23.88
CA SER A 146 42.70 -45.48 22.47
C SER A 146 41.43 -45.30 21.62
N GLU A 147 40.41 -46.13 21.81
CA GLU A 147 39.12 -45.99 21.13
C GLU A 147 38.41 -44.68 21.49
N LEU A 148 38.47 -44.26 22.76
CA LEU A 148 37.94 -42.98 23.22
C LEU A 148 38.67 -41.81 22.54
N GLU A 149 40.00 -41.85 22.45
CA GLU A 149 40.80 -40.81 21.80
C GLU A 149 40.50 -40.71 20.29
N ILE A 150 40.38 -41.85 19.60
CA ILE A 150 39.98 -41.91 18.19
C ILE A 150 38.58 -41.33 18.00
N SER A 151 37.65 -41.66 18.89
CA SER A 151 36.28 -41.15 18.84
C SER A 151 36.22 -39.64 19.09
N ASN A 152 37.00 -39.13 20.04
CA ASN A 152 37.13 -37.69 20.30
C ASN A 152 37.70 -36.94 19.09
N LYS A 153 38.79 -37.44 18.48
CA LYS A 153 39.36 -36.85 17.26
C LYS A 153 38.39 -36.87 16.08
N LYS A 154 37.54 -37.91 15.97
CA LYS A 154 36.48 -37.97 14.96
C LYS A 154 35.35 -36.99 15.20
N LEU A 155 35.11 -36.56 16.45
CA LEU A 155 34.07 -35.59 16.83
C LEU A 155 34.53 -34.13 16.73
N GLU A 156 35.83 -33.88 16.86
CA GLU A 156 36.41 -32.53 16.79
C GLU A 156 36.07 -31.81 15.47
N LYS A 157 36.27 -32.49 14.33
CA LYS A 157 35.97 -31.90 13.02
C LYS A 157 34.48 -31.57 12.82
N PRO A 158 33.52 -32.49 13.08
CA PRO A 158 32.10 -32.16 13.09
C PRO A 158 31.74 -31.00 14.03
N GLN A 159 32.41 -30.87 15.17
CA GLN A 159 32.16 -29.80 16.12
C GLN A 159 32.60 -28.43 15.57
N GLU A 160 33.75 -28.36 14.90
CA GLU A 160 34.21 -27.16 14.18
C GLU A 160 33.26 -26.80 13.03
N ASP A 161 32.84 -27.78 12.24
CA ASP A 161 31.88 -27.57 11.14
C ASP A 161 30.53 -27.03 11.66
N VAL A 162 30.05 -27.54 12.80
CA VAL A 162 28.82 -27.04 13.45
C VAL A 162 28.99 -25.61 13.94
N ALA A 163 30.15 -25.25 14.49
CA ALA A 163 30.42 -23.88 14.93
C ALA A 163 30.43 -22.90 13.73
N LEU A 164 31.12 -23.26 12.65
CA LEU A 164 31.15 -22.47 11.41
C LEU A 164 29.76 -22.33 10.77
N LEU A 165 28.98 -23.42 10.73
CA LEU A 165 27.62 -23.39 10.21
C LEU A 165 26.71 -22.47 11.05
N THR A 166 26.87 -22.52 12.37
CA THR A 166 26.10 -21.68 13.31
C THR A 166 26.41 -20.19 13.09
N GLU A 167 27.69 -19.83 12.96
CA GLU A 167 28.10 -18.45 12.67
C GLU A 167 27.60 -17.98 11.29
N GLY A 168 27.68 -18.84 10.29
CA GLY A 168 27.15 -18.57 8.95
C GLY A 168 25.65 -18.32 8.96
N LEU A 169 24.89 -19.10 9.73
CA LEU A 169 23.45 -18.96 9.90
C LEU A 169 23.09 -17.65 10.61
N GLU A 170 23.83 -17.27 11.66
CA GLU A 170 23.61 -16.00 12.37
C GLU A 170 23.85 -14.80 11.45
N LYS A 171 24.96 -14.81 10.69
CA LYS A 171 25.27 -13.76 9.70
C LYS A 171 24.21 -13.66 8.62
N ALA A 172 23.76 -14.79 8.08
CA ALA A 172 22.71 -14.83 7.06
C ALA A 172 21.37 -14.33 7.61
N ASN A 173 21.02 -14.71 8.84
CA ASN A 173 19.79 -14.28 9.50
C ASN A 173 19.80 -12.77 9.77
N LYS A 174 20.91 -12.23 10.28
CA LYS A 174 21.08 -10.79 10.49
C LYS A 174 20.91 -9.99 9.20
N LYS A 175 21.55 -10.44 8.11
CA LYS A 175 21.39 -9.80 6.79
C LYS A 175 19.94 -9.87 6.30
N ALA A 176 19.28 -11.02 6.46
CA ALA A 176 17.88 -11.17 6.07
C ALA A 176 16.94 -10.26 6.88
N GLU A 177 17.22 -10.04 8.16
CA GLU A 177 16.47 -9.13 9.01
C GLU A 177 16.67 -7.66 8.60
N ASP A 178 17.91 -7.24 8.33
CA ASP A 178 18.23 -5.90 7.82
C ASP A 178 17.55 -5.63 6.47
N ASP A 179 17.62 -6.60 5.53
CA ASP A 179 16.96 -6.51 4.22
C ASP A 179 15.43 -6.43 4.37
N ARG A 180 14.86 -7.21 5.31
CA ARG A 180 13.42 -7.16 5.62
C ARG A 180 13.01 -5.80 6.21
N ALA A 181 13.81 -5.23 7.11
CA ALA A 181 13.56 -3.91 7.68
C ALA A 181 13.60 -2.82 6.60
N LYS A 182 14.59 -2.89 5.69
CA LYS A 182 14.72 -1.97 4.55
C LYS A 182 13.54 -2.09 3.58
N ALA A 183 13.10 -3.31 3.29
CA ALA A 183 11.93 -3.56 2.45
C ALA A 183 10.65 -3.01 3.10
N ALA A 184 10.45 -3.23 4.40
CA ALA A 184 9.31 -2.71 5.15
C ALA A 184 9.26 -1.17 5.15
N ALA A 185 10.40 -0.51 5.38
CA ALA A 185 10.50 0.95 5.33
C ALA A 185 10.17 1.50 3.92
N SER A 186 10.68 0.84 2.87
CA SER A 186 10.41 1.21 1.48
C SER A 186 8.93 1.04 1.13
N LEU A 187 8.30 -0.04 1.58
CA LEU A 187 6.88 -0.31 1.40
C LEU A 187 6.04 0.78 2.08
N LEU A 188 6.32 1.11 3.35
CA LEU A 188 5.60 2.16 4.08
C LEU A 188 5.71 3.52 3.36
N LYS A 189 6.91 3.87 2.88
CA LYS A 189 7.12 5.09 2.10
C LYS A 189 6.27 5.11 0.83
N SER A 190 6.24 4.01 0.08
CA SER A 190 5.43 3.90 -1.14
C SER A 190 3.92 4.02 -0.85
N GLN A 191 3.43 3.42 0.24
CA GLN A 191 2.03 3.51 0.65
C GLN A 191 1.64 4.94 1.01
N ASN A 192 2.50 5.67 1.71
CA ASN A 192 2.26 7.07 2.03
C ASN A 192 2.23 7.95 0.78
N GLU A 193 3.11 7.68 -0.19
CA GLU A 193 3.12 8.40 -1.47
C GLU A 193 1.85 8.15 -2.28
N VAL A 194 1.37 6.90 -2.32
CA VAL A 194 0.09 6.56 -2.97
C VAL A 194 -1.08 7.31 -2.31
N LYS A 195 -1.14 7.36 -0.98
CA LYS A 195 -2.18 8.13 -0.26
C LYS A 195 -2.11 9.62 -0.60
N ARG A 196 -0.90 10.20 -0.65
CA ARG A 196 -0.69 11.61 -1.02
C ARG A 196 -1.15 11.90 -2.45
N LEU A 197 -0.81 11.03 -3.39
CA LEU A 197 -1.25 11.15 -4.78
C LEU A 197 -2.78 11.04 -4.90
N GLN A 198 -3.41 10.13 -4.16
CA GLN A 198 -4.87 10.00 -4.13
C GLN A 198 -5.54 11.30 -3.66
N GLN A 199 -5.06 11.87 -2.55
CA GLN A 199 -5.56 13.16 -2.05
C GLN A 199 -5.41 14.29 -3.07
N SER A 200 -4.29 14.31 -3.81
CA SER A 200 -4.06 15.28 -4.89
C SER A 200 -5.05 15.10 -6.04
N VAL A 201 -5.32 13.85 -6.44
CA VAL A 201 -6.31 13.52 -7.48
C VAL A 201 -7.71 13.98 -7.06
N ASP A 202 -8.10 13.70 -5.82
CA ASP A 202 -9.42 14.09 -5.29
C ASP A 202 -9.57 15.61 -5.27
N SER A 203 -8.52 16.34 -4.84
CA SER A 203 -8.47 17.80 -4.85
C SER A 203 -8.57 18.39 -6.26
N LEU A 204 -7.82 17.85 -7.22
CA LEU A 204 -7.90 18.27 -8.62
C LEU A 204 -9.27 18.00 -9.22
N SER A 205 -9.89 16.86 -8.89
CA SER A 205 -11.23 16.51 -9.34
C SER A 205 -12.26 17.51 -8.84
N LEU A 206 -12.18 17.91 -7.55
CA LEU A 206 -13.04 18.93 -6.98
C LEU A 206 -12.87 20.29 -7.68
N SER A 207 -11.62 20.71 -7.91
CA SER A 207 -11.31 21.96 -8.63
C SER A 207 -11.82 21.95 -10.07
N LEU A 208 -11.68 20.81 -10.77
CA LEU A 208 -12.21 20.63 -12.12
C LEU A 208 -13.74 20.77 -12.15
N GLN A 209 -14.42 20.15 -11.19
CA GLN A 209 -15.88 20.26 -11.05
C GLN A 209 -16.31 21.71 -10.78
N GLN A 210 -15.60 22.41 -9.88
CA GLN A 210 -15.87 23.81 -9.57
C GLN A 210 -15.69 24.71 -10.80
N SER A 211 -14.59 24.54 -11.53
CA SER A 211 -14.32 25.25 -12.79
C SER A 211 -15.38 24.95 -13.85
N SER A 212 -15.80 23.69 -14.00
CA SER A 212 -16.89 23.31 -14.91
C SER A 212 -18.19 24.03 -14.58
N ASN A 213 -18.53 24.15 -13.29
CA ASN A 213 -19.72 24.88 -12.85
C ASN A 213 -19.60 26.39 -13.12
N GLN A 214 -18.43 26.99 -12.90
CA GLN A 214 -18.19 28.39 -13.24
C GLN A 214 -18.32 28.66 -14.74
N ILE A 215 -17.77 27.77 -15.59
CA ILE A 215 -17.91 27.87 -17.04
C ILE A 215 -19.40 27.84 -17.43
N LYS A 216 -20.19 26.90 -16.90
CA LYS A 216 -21.64 26.84 -17.15
C LYS A 216 -22.35 28.14 -16.77
N GLN A 217 -22.02 28.71 -15.61
CA GLN A 217 -22.58 29.99 -15.17
C GLN A 217 -22.20 31.14 -16.10
N LEU A 218 -20.93 31.24 -16.49
CA LEU A 218 -20.47 32.28 -17.41
C LEU A 218 -21.08 32.14 -18.81
N THR A 219 -21.22 30.91 -19.31
CA THR A 219 -21.91 30.65 -20.58
C THR A 219 -23.37 31.11 -20.52
N SER A 220 -24.08 30.83 -19.42
CA SER A 220 -25.46 31.31 -19.23
C SER A 220 -25.53 32.84 -19.16
N LYS A 221 -24.62 33.49 -18.41
CA LYS A 221 -24.56 34.95 -18.32
C LYS A 221 -24.28 35.59 -19.69
N LYS A 222 -23.33 35.03 -20.44
CA LYS A 222 -23.00 35.49 -21.79
C LYS A 222 -24.22 35.40 -22.72
N ALA A 223 -24.97 34.29 -22.66
CA ALA A 223 -26.18 34.13 -23.46
C ALA A 223 -27.25 35.19 -23.11
N ALA A 224 -27.46 35.46 -21.82
CA ALA A 224 -28.37 36.50 -21.37
C ALA A 224 -27.94 37.90 -21.86
N THR A 225 -26.67 38.27 -21.71
CA THR A 225 -26.15 39.56 -22.19
C THR A 225 -26.25 39.71 -23.71
N ILE A 226 -26.07 38.64 -24.48
CA ILE A 226 -26.28 38.67 -25.94
C ILE A 226 -27.75 38.94 -26.25
N ALA A 227 -28.69 38.26 -25.57
CA ALA A 227 -30.11 38.49 -25.74
C ALA A 227 -30.52 39.93 -25.39
N ASP A 228 -29.99 40.49 -24.29
CA ASP A 228 -30.23 41.88 -23.90
C ASP A 228 -29.72 42.87 -24.95
N ARG A 229 -28.50 42.65 -25.47
CA ARG A 229 -27.92 43.46 -26.54
C ARG A 229 -28.77 43.41 -27.80
N ASP A 230 -29.18 42.22 -28.22
CA ASP A 230 -29.98 42.02 -29.43
C ASP A 230 -31.36 42.68 -29.28
N LYS A 231 -31.96 42.62 -28.09
CA LYS A 231 -33.17 43.38 -27.76
C LYS A 231 -32.96 44.89 -27.91
N SER A 232 -31.90 45.45 -27.30
CA SER A 232 -31.60 46.87 -27.43
C SER A 232 -31.35 47.30 -28.88
N LEU A 233 -30.72 46.46 -29.70
CA LEU A 233 -30.54 46.76 -31.14
C LEU A 233 -31.87 46.86 -31.88
N VAL A 234 -32.85 46.01 -31.54
CA VAL A 234 -34.21 46.12 -32.08
C VAL A 234 -34.87 47.42 -31.62
N ASP A 235 -34.80 47.73 -30.32
CA ASP A 235 -35.37 48.96 -29.75
C ASP A 235 -34.76 50.23 -30.40
N PHE A 236 -33.45 50.21 -30.69
CA PHE A 236 -32.79 51.31 -31.40
C PHE A 236 -33.26 51.45 -32.85
N ALA A 237 -33.43 50.35 -33.57
CA ALA A 237 -33.95 50.38 -34.94
C ALA A 237 -35.39 50.93 -34.99
N THR A 238 -36.24 50.50 -34.05
CA THR A 238 -37.61 51.04 -33.95
C THR A 238 -37.63 52.53 -33.62
N LEU A 239 -36.73 52.99 -32.74
CA LEU A 239 -36.64 54.41 -32.40
C LEU A 239 -36.13 55.25 -33.57
N GLU A 240 -35.21 54.73 -34.38
CA GLU A 240 -34.72 55.38 -35.58
C GLU A 240 -35.85 55.57 -36.61
N ASP A 241 -36.69 54.54 -36.81
CA ASP A 241 -37.86 54.62 -37.68
C ASP A 241 -38.87 55.64 -37.16
N GLU A 242 -39.22 55.60 -35.86
CA GLU A 242 -40.13 56.57 -35.22
C GLU A 242 -39.62 58.02 -35.36
N LEU A 243 -38.32 58.25 -35.18
CA LEU A 243 -37.71 59.56 -35.34
C LEU A 243 -37.74 60.05 -36.80
N CYS A 244 -37.54 59.14 -37.76
CA CYS A 244 -37.66 59.45 -39.18
C CYS A 244 -39.09 59.85 -39.54
N GLU A 245 -40.09 59.11 -39.05
CA GLU A 245 -41.50 59.42 -39.23
C GLU A 245 -41.89 60.76 -38.60
N GLU A 246 -41.43 61.04 -37.37
CA GLU A 246 -41.69 62.31 -36.68
C GLU A 246 -41.11 63.49 -37.47
N ARG A 247 -39.86 63.39 -37.93
CA ARG A 247 -39.21 64.44 -38.73
C ARG A 247 -39.92 64.68 -40.06
N GLN A 248 -40.31 63.61 -40.74
CA GLN A 248 -41.06 63.70 -41.99
C GLN A 248 -42.40 64.39 -41.77
N ARG A 249 -43.13 64.01 -40.72
CA ARG A 249 -44.41 64.64 -40.34
C ARG A 249 -44.23 66.13 -40.02
N GLY A 250 -43.20 66.49 -39.25
CA GLY A 250 -42.87 67.89 -38.94
C GLY A 250 -42.54 68.70 -40.18
N PHE A 251 -41.83 68.12 -41.15
CA PHE A 251 -41.51 68.77 -42.42
C PHE A 251 -42.76 69.00 -43.28
N GLU A 252 -43.63 67.99 -43.44
CA GLU A 252 -44.90 68.10 -44.15
C GLU A 252 -45.83 69.14 -43.51
N GLN A 253 -45.89 69.17 -42.18
CA GLN A 253 -46.63 70.18 -41.44
C GLN A 253 -46.11 71.60 -41.74
N GLY A 254 -44.79 71.78 -41.79
CA GLY A 254 -44.17 73.05 -42.17
C GLY A 254 -44.53 73.49 -43.59
N ILE A 255 -44.51 72.56 -44.56
CA ILE A 255 -44.95 72.85 -45.94
C ILE A 255 -46.43 73.27 -45.97
N ALA A 256 -47.30 72.55 -45.25
CA ALA A 256 -48.72 72.85 -45.20
C ALA A 256 -48.99 74.24 -44.61
N GLN A 257 -48.24 74.63 -43.57
CA GLN A 257 -48.27 75.98 -42.99
C GLN A 257 -47.87 77.04 -44.02
N CYS A 258 -46.73 76.88 -44.70
CA CYS A 258 -46.29 77.80 -45.74
C CYS A 258 -47.35 77.97 -46.83
N HIS A 259 -47.91 76.87 -47.34
CA HIS A 259 -48.93 76.89 -48.37
C HIS A 259 -50.23 77.58 -47.91
N TYR A 260 -50.63 77.40 -46.65
CA TYR A 260 -51.75 78.13 -46.06
C TYR A 260 -51.48 79.64 -46.06
N PHE A 261 -50.30 80.07 -45.59
CA PHE A 261 -49.94 81.49 -45.53
C PHE A 261 -49.85 82.14 -46.92
N PHE A 262 -49.38 81.43 -47.95
CA PHE A 262 -49.36 81.94 -49.32
C PHE A 262 -50.77 82.17 -49.91
N LYS A 263 -51.79 81.48 -49.40
CA LYS A 263 -53.19 81.61 -49.87
C LYS A 263 -54.04 82.55 -49.02
N CYS A 264 -53.57 82.93 -47.83
CA CYS A 264 -54.29 83.81 -46.93
C CYS A 264 -53.83 85.27 -47.14
N PRO A 265 -54.72 86.20 -47.53
CA PRO A 265 -54.35 87.62 -47.63
C PRO A 265 -53.80 88.14 -46.30
N LEU A 266 -52.74 88.93 -46.35
CA LEU A 266 -52.08 89.48 -45.14
C LEU A 266 -53.02 90.33 -44.28
N GLN A 267 -54.14 90.82 -44.82
CA GLN A 267 -55.15 91.59 -44.10
C GLN A 267 -56.27 90.72 -43.49
N HIS A 268 -56.20 89.39 -43.59
CA HIS A 268 -57.22 88.51 -43.03
C HIS A 268 -57.12 88.49 -41.49
N GLU A 269 -58.24 88.71 -40.79
CA GLU A 269 -58.32 88.83 -39.32
C GLU A 269 -57.81 87.59 -38.56
N GLY A 270 -57.75 86.44 -39.25
CA GLY A 270 -57.19 85.18 -38.75
C GLY A 270 -55.69 84.97 -38.99
N PHE A 271 -54.97 85.91 -39.63
CA PHE A 271 -53.52 85.79 -39.85
C PHE A 271 -52.78 86.10 -38.55
N HIS A 272 -52.23 85.07 -37.90
CA HIS A 272 -51.47 85.23 -36.66
C HIS A 272 -50.21 84.37 -36.71
N ILE A 273 -49.03 85.02 -36.66
CA ILE A 273 -47.74 84.34 -36.82
C ILE A 273 -47.43 83.35 -35.68
N MET A 274 -48.16 83.45 -34.55
CA MET A 274 -48.06 82.53 -33.42
C MET A 274 -49.05 81.36 -33.49
N LYS A 275 -49.61 81.05 -34.66
CA LYS A 275 -50.46 79.87 -34.86
C LYS A 275 -49.78 78.85 -35.76
N ILE A 276 -49.87 77.57 -35.40
CA ILE A 276 -49.44 76.44 -36.23
C ILE A 276 -50.65 75.78 -36.88
N LEU A 277 -50.47 75.28 -38.09
CA LEU A 277 -51.48 74.46 -38.76
C LEU A 277 -51.38 73.03 -38.22
N VAL A 278 -52.45 72.54 -37.61
CA VAL A 278 -52.61 71.16 -37.14
C VAL A 278 -53.92 70.64 -37.72
N ASP A 279 -53.89 69.54 -38.47
CA ASP A 279 -55.06 68.92 -39.11
C ASP A 279 -55.93 69.90 -39.93
N GLY A 280 -55.30 70.87 -40.59
CA GLY A 280 -55.97 71.87 -41.42
C GLY A 280 -56.61 73.03 -40.66
N GLN A 281 -56.45 73.13 -39.34
CA GLN A 281 -56.90 74.27 -38.53
C GLN A 281 -55.72 75.02 -37.91
N LEU A 282 -55.83 76.35 -37.82
CA LEU A 282 -54.83 77.18 -37.12
C LEU A 282 -55.06 77.11 -35.61
N VAL A 283 -54.10 76.49 -34.91
CA VAL A 283 -54.10 76.36 -33.45
C VAL A 283 -53.02 77.29 -32.88
N ASP A 284 -53.32 77.98 -31.78
CA ASP A 284 -52.33 78.80 -31.08
C ASP A 284 -51.16 77.95 -30.59
N ILE A 285 -49.94 78.44 -30.79
CA ILE A 285 -48.72 77.92 -30.16
C ILE A 285 -48.78 78.34 -28.70
N SER A 286 -49.70 77.75 -27.94
CA SER A 286 -49.61 77.81 -26.49
C SER A 286 -48.45 76.90 -26.09
N PRO A 287 -47.49 77.34 -25.28
CA PRO A 287 -46.47 76.46 -24.76
C PRO A 287 -47.18 75.37 -23.94
N GLN A 288 -47.17 74.13 -24.43
CA GLN A 288 -47.57 73.01 -23.58
C GLN A 288 -46.71 73.05 -22.32
N PRO A 289 -47.29 72.94 -21.11
CA PRO A 289 -46.50 72.85 -19.90
C PRO A 289 -45.61 71.62 -20.02
N SER A 290 -44.29 71.84 -20.02
CA SER A 290 -43.28 70.79 -20.06
C SER A 290 -43.67 69.70 -19.06
N THR A 291 -43.93 68.50 -19.55
CA THR A 291 -44.15 67.33 -18.70
C THR A 291 -42.86 67.13 -17.92
N GLU A 292 -42.92 67.52 -16.64
CA GLU A 292 -41.89 67.37 -15.64
C GLU A 292 -41.53 65.88 -15.59
N VAL A 293 -40.34 65.55 -16.08
CA VAL A 293 -39.76 64.22 -15.89
C VAL A 293 -39.53 64.11 -14.39
N ALA A 294 -40.48 63.47 -13.70
CA ALA A 294 -40.39 63.18 -12.29
C ALA A 294 -39.14 62.33 -12.05
N SER A 295 -38.11 62.98 -11.53
CA SER A 295 -36.91 62.38 -10.97
C SER A 295 -37.32 61.33 -9.95
N ALA A 296 -37.10 60.06 -10.25
CA ALA A 296 -37.22 58.99 -9.27
C ALA A 296 -36.14 59.20 -8.18
N PRO A 297 -36.48 59.07 -6.89
CA PRO A 297 -35.51 59.22 -5.81
C PRO A 297 -34.56 58.01 -5.81
N ASP A 298 -33.27 58.37 -5.84
CA ASP A 298 -32.10 57.53 -5.63
C ASP A 298 -32.27 56.71 -4.34
N GLN A 299 -32.60 55.42 -4.49
CA GLN A 299 -32.62 54.48 -3.37
C GLN A 299 -31.19 54.14 -2.99
N ALA A 300 -30.80 54.65 -1.83
CA ALA A 300 -29.68 54.20 -1.04
C ALA A 300 -29.59 52.67 -1.00
N ALA A 301 -28.41 52.14 -1.34
CA ALA A 301 -28.00 50.80 -0.99
C ALA A 301 -26.69 50.86 -0.16
N PRO A 302 -26.48 49.89 0.74
CA PRO A 302 -25.78 50.10 1.99
C PRO A 302 -24.26 49.90 1.88
N ASN A 303 -23.54 50.59 2.77
CA ASN A 303 -22.20 50.22 3.19
C ASN A 303 -22.17 48.76 3.65
N ASP A 304 -21.43 47.91 2.95
CA ASP A 304 -20.91 46.67 3.53
C ASP A 304 -19.52 46.40 2.96
N ALA A 305 -18.53 47.01 3.61
CA ALA A 305 -17.12 46.69 3.44
C ALA A 305 -16.74 45.65 4.51
N PRO A 306 -16.22 44.47 4.14
CA PRO A 306 -15.78 43.48 5.11
C PRO A 306 -14.51 43.96 5.81
N LEU A 307 -14.59 43.98 7.14
CA LEU A 307 -13.48 44.07 8.08
C LEU A 307 -12.43 43.00 7.72
N VAL A 308 -11.22 43.44 7.36
CA VAL A 308 -10.04 42.56 7.26
C VAL A 308 -9.48 42.43 8.68
N PRO A 309 -9.46 41.22 9.29
CA PRO A 309 -8.68 41.02 10.49
C PRO A 309 -7.20 40.90 10.13
N ASP A 310 -6.43 41.75 10.78
CA ASP A 310 -5.02 41.64 11.10
C ASP A 310 -4.70 40.24 11.63
N THR A 311 -3.72 39.58 11.00
CA THR A 311 -2.89 38.55 11.65
C THR A 311 -1.46 38.79 11.24
N THR A 312 -0.83 39.70 11.99
CA THR A 312 0.57 39.63 12.36
C THR A 312 0.77 38.41 13.25
N GLU A 313 1.58 37.44 12.86
CA GLU A 313 2.23 36.47 13.76
C GLU A 313 3.44 35.82 13.05
N ASP A 314 4.45 35.51 13.88
CA ASP A 314 5.89 35.28 13.62
C ASP A 314 6.33 34.24 12.56
#